data_AF-A0A1H0FJH3-F1
#
_entry.id   AF-A0A1H0FJH3-F1
#
_cell.length_a   1.000
_cell.length_b   1.000
_cell.length_c   1.000
_cell.angle_alpha   90.00
_cell.angle_beta   90.00
_cell.angle_gamma   90.00
#
_symmetry.space_group_name_H-M   'P 1'
#
loop_
_entity.id
_entity.type
_entity.pdbx_description
1 polymer ?
#
loop_
_entity_poly.entity_id
_entity_poly.type
_entity_poly.pdbx_seq_one_letter_code
_entity_poly.pdbx_strand_id
1 'polypeptide(L)'
;MPFNCNCIPQYRKGDVVVSLANHPPEVVSGMSATIISPQVGALYAVKLPSGELHRWFSGSELQPVNVALNRGLRTGDYARIISTIGHPPTVNEGMLVKVVKVIPQTCFYDLRLENGAYHRWLAEDEITNQT
;
A
#
# COMPACT_ATOMS: atom_id res chain seq x y z
N MET A 1 22.82 -0.68 8.94
CA MET A 1 22.20 -1.40 10.07
C MET A 1 20.85 -1.91 9.57
N PRO A 2 20.50 -3.20 9.71
CA PRO A 2 19.16 -3.64 9.37
C PRO A 2 18.21 -3.08 10.43
N PHE A 3 17.21 -2.31 10.01
CA PHE A 3 16.13 -1.90 10.90
C PHE A 3 15.35 -3.16 11.25
N ASN A 4 15.52 -3.69 12.46
CA ASN A 4 14.68 -4.73 13.01
C ASN A 4 13.35 -4.06 13.40
N CYS A 5 12.44 -3.91 12.46
CA CYS A 5 11.07 -3.52 12.81
C CYS A 5 10.33 -4.80 13.20
N ASN A 6 10.10 -5.00 14.50
CA ASN A 6 9.12 -5.97 14.99
C ASN A 6 7.72 -5.47 14.69
N CYS A 7 7.36 -5.33 13.41
CA CYS A 7 6.01 -4.95 13.04
C CYS A 7 5.11 -6.15 13.25
N ILE A 8 4.51 -6.22 14.44
CA ILE A 8 3.43 -7.14 14.77
C ILE A 8 2.16 -6.35 14.49
N PRO A 9 1.36 -6.75 13.47
CA PRO A 9 0.13 -6.03 13.13
C PRO A 9 -0.75 -5.83 14.37
N GLN A 10 -1.08 -4.58 14.66
CA GLN A 10 -1.95 -4.20 15.77
C GLN A 10 -3.36 -4.76 15.56
N TYR A 11 -3.83 -4.71 14.30
CA TYR A 11 -5.15 -5.18 13.90
C TYR A 11 -5.11 -6.58 13.27
N ARG A 12 -6.19 -7.33 13.46
CA ARG A 12 -6.39 -8.69 12.99
C ARG A 12 -7.55 -8.76 12.01
N LYS A 13 -7.60 -9.84 11.24
CA LYS A 13 -8.74 -10.15 10.37
C LYS A 13 -10.05 -10.11 11.17
N GLY A 14 -11.01 -9.34 10.69
CA GLY A 14 -12.33 -9.15 11.30
C GLY A 14 -12.45 -7.92 12.19
N ASP A 15 -11.33 -7.30 12.58
CA ASP A 15 -11.38 -6.05 13.36
C ASP A 15 -12.00 -4.93 12.51
N VAL A 16 -12.79 -4.07 13.15
CA VAL A 16 -13.34 -2.86 12.54
C VAL A 16 -12.50 -1.67 12.94
N VAL A 17 -12.04 -0.93 11.94
CA VAL A 17 -11.15 0.21 12.08
C VAL A 17 -11.76 1.42 11.38
N VAL A 18 -11.27 2.61 11.72
CA VAL A 18 -11.64 3.87 11.08
C VAL A 18 -10.43 4.39 10.31
N SER A 19 -10.64 4.78 9.06
CA SER A 19 -9.59 5.39 8.23
C SER A 19 -9.23 6.79 8.75
N LEU A 20 -7.95 7.06 8.92
CA LEU A 20 -7.37 8.39 9.07
C LEU A 20 -6.90 8.98 7.74
N ALA A 21 -6.81 8.14 6.70
CA ALA A 21 -6.38 8.53 5.37
C ALA A 21 -7.54 8.96 4.46
N ASN A 22 -7.19 9.72 3.43
CA ASN A 22 -8.05 10.09 2.32
C ASN A 22 -7.42 9.57 1.01
N HIS A 23 -7.92 8.45 0.48
CA HIS A 23 -7.54 7.85 -0.81
C HIS A 23 -8.76 7.91 -1.75
N PRO A 24 -9.03 9.07 -2.36
CA PRO A 24 -10.18 9.19 -3.24
C PRO A 24 -10.04 8.27 -4.47
N PRO A 25 -11.17 7.80 -5.03
CA PRO A 25 -12.54 8.12 -4.62
C PRO A 25 -13.08 7.22 -3.50
N GLU A 26 -12.37 6.15 -3.16
CA GLU A 26 -12.91 5.03 -2.37
C GLU A 26 -12.81 5.25 -0.86
N VAL A 27 -11.70 5.85 -0.40
CA VAL A 27 -11.41 6.01 1.02
C VAL A 27 -11.45 7.47 1.41
N VAL A 28 -12.28 7.78 2.40
CA VAL A 28 -12.37 9.10 3.03
C VAL A 28 -12.05 8.96 4.52
N SER A 29 -11.39 9.96 5.08
CA SER A 29 -11.10 10.00 6.51
C SER A 29 -12.40 9.91 7.32
N GLY A 30 -12.40 9.09 8.36
CA GLY A 30 -13.53 8.84 9.24
C GLY A 30 -14.43 7.68 8.81
N MET A 31 -14.22 7.07 7.62
CA MET A 31 -15.01 5.90 7.24
C MET A 31 -14.56 4.66 7.99
N SER A 32 -15.49 3.75 8.32
CA SER A 32 -15.13 2.46 8.88
C SER A 32 -14.73 1.47 7.78
N ALA A 33 -13.91 0.50 8.14
CA ALA A 33 -13.56 -0.63 7.29
C ALA A 33 -13.27 -1.86 8.15
N THR A 34 -13.47 -3.04 7.58
CA THR A 34 -13.12 -4.31 8.23
C THR A 34 -11.81 -4.82 7.69
N ILE A 35 -10.88 -5.17 8.57
CA ILE A 35 -9.61 -5.78 8.19
C ILE A 35 -9.85 -7.17 7.59
N ILE A 36 -9.36 -7.38 6.37
CA ILE A 36 -9.42 -8.68 5.70
C ILE A 36 -8.15 -9.49 6.00
N SER A 37 -6.98 -8.86 5.85
CA SER A 37 -5.70 -9.49 6.14
C SER A 37 -4.66 -8.44 6.55
N PRO A 38 -3.92 -8.68 7.65
CA PRO A 38 -2.69 -7.95 7.90
C PRO A 38 -1.57 -8.42 6.97
N GLN A 39 -0.65 -7.53 6.66
CA GLN A 39 0.59 -7.79 5.94
C GLN A 39 1.75 -7.05 6.63
N VAL A 40 2.97 -7.58 6.43
CA VAL A 40 4.21 -6.95 6.90
C VAL A 40 5.20 -6.90 5.76
N GLY A 41 5.77 -5.73 5.50
CA GLY A 41 6.72 -5.55 4.41
C GLY A 41 6.91 -4.10 4.01
N ALA A 42 7.42 -3.89 2.81
CA ALA A 42 7.65 -2.57 2.27
C ALA A 42 6.43 -2.03 1.51
N LEU A 43 6.08 -0.77 1.76
CA LEU A 43 5.13 -0.01 0.95
C LEU A 43 5.85 1.06 0.12
N TYR A 44 5.33 1.28 -1.08
CA TYR A 44 5.88 2.18 -2.08
C TYR A 44 4.80 3.15 -2.55
N ALA A 45 5.10 4.44 -2.51
CA ALA A 45 4.36 5.41 -3.31
C ALA A 45 5.12 5.61 -4.62
N VAL A 46 4.37 5.67 -5.72
CA VAL A 46 4.95 5.73 -7.06
C VAL A 46 4.38 6.90 -7.85
N LYS A 47 5.15 7.38 -8.82
CA LYS A 47 4.69 8.31 -9.85
C LYS A 47 4.34 7.51 -11.11
N LEU A 48 3.09 7.61 -11.53
CA LEU A 48 2.57 7.00 -12.76
C LEU A 48 3.11 7.73 -14.00
N PRO A 49 3.05 7.12 -15.21
CA PRO A 49 3.42 7.79 -16.45
C PRO A 49 2.67 9.10 -16.71
N SER A 50 1.42 9.21 -16.24
CA SER A 50 0.60 10.43 -16.29
C SER A 50 1.17 11.58 -15.45
N GLY A 51 2.07 11.28 -14.51
CA GLY A 51 2.61 12.22 -13.55
C GLY A 51 1.91 12.22 -12.20
N GLU A 52 0.77 11.53 -12.08
CA GLU A 52 0.02 11.34 -10.84
C GLU A 52 0.81 10.49 -9.82
N LEU A 53 0.61 10.77 -8.53
CA LEU A 53 1.14 9.96 -7.45
C LEU A 53 0.11 8.94 -6.99
N HIS A 54 0.51 7.68 -6.89
CA HIS A 54 -0.34 6.60 -6.39
C HIS A 54 0.25 6.01 -5.11
N ARG A 55 -0.62 5.76 -4.13
CA ARG A 55 -0.30 5.06 -2.88
C ARG A 55 -1.37 3.99 -2.61
N TRP A 56 -1.03 2.84 -2.04
CA TRP A 56 0.30 2.25 -1.90
C TRP A 56 0.45 1.05 -2.84
N PHE A 57 1.67 0.71 -3.19
CA PHE A 57 2.01 -0.64 -3.68
C PHE A 57 2.83 -1.36 -2.62
N SER A 58 2.60 -2.65 -2.47
CA SER A 58 3.49 -3.57 -1.77
C SER A 58 4.65 -4.02 -2.67
N GLY A 59 5.71 -4.53 -2.06
CA GLY A 59 6.84 -5.10 -2.81
C GLY A 59 6.46 -6.28 -3.72
N SER A 60 5.39 -7.02 -3.40
CA SER A 60 4.88 -8.12 -4.22
C SER A 60 4.14 -7.67 -5.48
N GLU A 61 3.80 -6.38 -5.60
CA GLU A 61 3.07 -5.83 -6.75
C GLU A 61 4.00 -5.12 -7.75
N LEU A 62 5.30 -5.05 -7.42
CA LEU A 62 6.30 -4.33 -8.19
C LEU A 62 7.49 -5.22 -8.56
N GLN A 63 7.86 -5.22 -9.84
CA GLN A 63 9.08 -5.82 -10.34
C GLN A 63 10.14 -4.73 -10.61
N PRO A 64 11.29 -4.75 -9.92
CA PRO A 64 12.36 -3.77 -10.18
C PRO A 64 12.92 -3.88 -11.60
N VAL A 65 13.17 -2.76 -12.29
CA VAL A 65 13.67 -2.77 -13.68
C VAL A 65 15.19 -2.62 -13.79
N ASN A 66 15.82 -1.81 -12.93
CA ASN A 66 17.26 -1.50 -13.01
C ASN A 66 17.97 -1.61 -11.64
N VAL A 67 17.46 -2.48 -10.77
CA VAL A 67 17.98 -2.57 -9.40
C VAL A 67 18.95 -3.73 -9.32
N ALA A 68 20.18 -3.44 -8.88
CA ALA A 68 21.15 -4.48 -8.54
C ALA A 68 20.48 -5.49 -7.58
N LEU A 69 20.50 -6.77 -7.95
CA LEU A 69 19.95 -7.87 -7.16
C LEU A 69 20.33 -7.66 -5.69
N ASN A 70 19.33 -7.70 -4.80
CA ASN A 70 19.45 -7.67 -3.33
C ASN A 70 19.36 -6.30 -2.59
N ARG A 71 19.18 -5.14 -3.25
CA ARG A 71 19.09 -3.85 -2.51
C ARG A 71 17.69 -3.29 -2.23
N GLY A 72 16.62 -3.97 -2.67
CA GLY A 72 15.24 -3.49 -2.62
C GLY A 72 15.01 -2.23 -3.49
N LEU A 73 13.75 -1.86 -3.72
CA LEU A 73 13.41 -0.62 -4.40
C LEU A 73 13.70 0.60 -3.50
N ARG A 74 14.26 1.66 -4.07
CA ARG A 74 14.52 2.94 -3.40
C ARG A 74 13.85 4.08 -4.14
N THR A 75 13.67 5.22 -3.46
CA THR A 75 13.25 6.46 -4.13
C THR A 75 14.17 6.77 -5.31
N GLY A 76 13.57 7.04 -6.46
CA GLY A 76 14.26 7.27 -7.72
C GLY A 76 14.35 6.06 -8.63
N ASP A 77 14.28 4.83 -8.09
CA ASP A 77 14.29 3.60 -8.87
C ASP A 77 13.00 3.46 -9.70
N TYR A 78 13.09 2.70 -10.79
CA TYR A 78 11.94 2.35 -11.62
C TYR A 78 11.52 0.90 -11.38
N ALA A 79 10.22 0.68 -11.36
CA ALA A 79 9.60 -0.62 -11.23
C ALA A 79 8.47 -0.80 -12.24
N ARG A 80 8.22 -2.05 -12.64
CA ARG A 80 7.08 -2.46 -13.45
C ARG A 80 5.98 -2.97 -12.53
N ILE A 81 4.75 -2.53 -12.73
CA ILE A 81 3.58 -3.07 -12.04
C ILE A 81 3.35 -4.51 -12.53
N ILE A 82 3.22 -5.45 -11.60
CA ILE A 82 2.93 -6.87 -11.92
C ILE A 82 1.60 -7.36 -11.34
N SER A 83 0.90 -6.52 -10.57
CA SER A 83 -0.48 -6.78 -10.15
C SER A 83 -1.19 -5.45 -9.89
N THR A 84 -2.48 -5.40 -10.21
CA THR A 84 -3.34 -4.21 -10.05
C THR A 84 -4.54 -4.45 -9.12
N ILE A 85 -4.53 -5.56 -8.38
CA ILE A 85 -5.64 -5.93 -7.50
C ILE A 85 -5.81 -4.86 -6.42
N GLY A 86 -7.02 -4.29 -6.31
CA GLY A 86 -7.33 -3.25 -5.31
C GLY A 86 -6.79 -1.86 -5.67
N HIS A 87 -6.40 -1.63 -6.93
CA HIS A 87 -6.02 -0.33 -7.45
C HIS A 87 -7.05 0.20 -8.46
N PRO A 88 -7.12 1.53 -8.67
CA PRO A 88 -8.10 2.12 -9.57
C PRO A 88 -7.82 1.73 -11.04
N PRO A 89 -8.81 1.80 -11.94
CA PRO A 89 -8.69 1.37 -13.34
C PRO A 89 -7.62 2.11 -14.17
N THR A 90 -7.13 3.25 -13.68
CA THR A 90 -6.04 4.01 -14.29
C THR A 90 -4.68 3.32 -14.13
N VAL A 91 -4.56 2.39 -13.19
CA VAL A 91 -3.35 1.61 -12.89
C VAL A 91 -3.41 0.27 -13.62
N ASN A 92 -2.42 -0.02 -14.46
CA ASN A 92 -2.38 -1.22 -15.31
C ASN A 92 -1.08 -2.02 -15.12
N GLU A 93 -1.20 -3.35 -15.22
CA GLU A 93 -0.02 -4.23 -15.26
C GLU A 93 0.90 -3.86 -16.42
N GLY A 94 2.20 -4.02 -16.22
CA GLY A 94 3.20 -3.67 -17.21
C GLY A 94 3.60 -2.18 -17.24
N MET A 95 2.84 -1.29 -16.58
CA MET A 95 3.23 0.13 -16.48
C MET A 95 4.57 0.29 -15.77
N LEU A 96 5.42 1.16 -16.33
CA LEU A 96 6.68 1.57 -15.70
C LEU A 96 6.41 2.78 -14.80
N VAL A 97 6.71 2.63 -13.51
CA VAL A 97 6.48 3.67 -12.50
C VAL A 97 7.79 4.03 -11.82
N LYS A 98 7.89 5.28 -11.36
CA LYS A 98 9.05 5.75 -10.58
C LYS A 98 8.70 5.74 -9.11
N VAL A 99 9.51 5.07 -8.29
CA VAL A 99 9.34 5.08 -6.83
C VAL A 99 9.66 6.47 -6.30
N VAL A 100 8.73 7.08 -5.57
CA VAL A 100 8.90 8.41 -4.98
C VAL A 100 9.03 8.38 -3.46
N LYS A 101 8.45 7.37 -2.80
CA LYS A 101 8.58 7.13 -1.36
C LYS A 101 8.65 5.64 -1.07
N VAL A 102 9.45 5.29 -0.07
CA VAL A 102 9.58 3.92 0.44
C VAL A 102 9.34 3.94 1.94
N ILE A 103 8.43 3.08 2.41
CA ILE A 103 8.34 2.69 3.82
C ILE A 103 8.89 1.26 3.87
N PRO A 104 10.15 1.06 4.29
CA PRO A 104 10.86 -0.20 4.05
C PRO A 104 10.30 -1.38 4.85
N GLN A 105 9.70 -1.13 6.00
CA GLN A 105 9.07 -2.16 6.82
C GLN A 105 7.95 -1.53 7.65
N THR A 106 6.71 -1.88 7.34
CA THR A 106 5.50 -1.44 8.05
C THR A 106 4.45 -2.54 8.01
N CYS A 107 3.48 -2.42 8.91
CA CYS A 107 2.25 -3.19 8.90
C CYS A 107 1.25 -2.44 8.03
N PHE A 108 0.52 -3.18 7.22
CA PHE A 108 -0.46 -2.63 6.30
C PHE A 108 -1.53 -3.67 5.99
N TYR A 109 -2.66 -3.23 5.46
CA TYR A 109 -3.89 -4.01 5.51
C TYR A 109 -4.64 -4.01 4.19
N ASP A 110 -5.20 -5.19 3.88
CA ASP A 110 -6.34 -5.34 3.00
C ASP A 110 -7.61 -5.00 3.78
N LEU A 111 -8.50 -4.21 3.20
CA LEU A 111 -9.74 -3.83 3.87
C LEU A 111 -10.97 -4.04 3.01
N ARG A 112 -12.08 -4.33 3.69
CA ARG A 112 -13.42 -4.22 3.15
C ARG A 112 -14.04 -2.93 3.67
N LEU A 113 -14.35 -2.02 2.76
CA LEU A 113 -15.01 -0.75 3.07
C LEU A 113 -16.48 -0.99 3.44
N GLU A 114 -17.11 -0.02 4.12
CA GLU A 114 -18.53 -0.08 4.51
C GLU A 114 -19.48 -0.40 3.35
N ASN A 115 -19.20 0.15 2.16
CA ASN A 115 -19.97 -0.12 0.94
C ASN A 115 -19.72 -1.51 0.33
N GLY A 116 -18.91 -2.35 0.98
CA GLY A 116 -18.53 -3.68 0.52
C GLY A 116 -17.37 -3.71 -0.48
N ALA A 117 -16.87 -2.56 -0.91
CA ALA A 117 -15.72 -2.48 -1.81
C ALA A 117 -14.44 -2.96 -1.13
N TYR A 118 -13.52 -3.48 -1.96
CA TYR A 118 -12.23 -3.96 -1.53
C TYR A 118 -11.16 -2.88 -1.77
N HIS A 119 -10.28 -2.65 -0.80
CA HIS A 119 -9.23 -1.63 -0.91
C HIS A 119 -7.84 -2.17 -0.51
N ARG A 120 -6.84 -1.83 -1.33
CA ARG A 120 -5.40 -2.05 -1.09
C ARG A 120 -4.62 -0.76 -1.31
N TRP A 121 -3.76 -0.31 -0.41
CA TRP A 121 -3.51 -0.74 0.97
C TRP A 121 -3.73 0.47 1.87
N LEU A 122 -4.07 0.25 3.15
CA LEU A 122 -3.85 1.26 4.20
C LEU A 122 -2.70 0.80 5.09
N ALA A 123 -1.77 1.71 5.36
CA ALA A 123 -0.74 1.50 6.37
C ALA A 123 -1.34 1.53 7.78
N GLU A 124 -0.67 0.93 8.76
CA GLU A 124 -1.14 0.90 10.15
C GLU A 124 -1.35 2.29 10.76
N ASP A 125 -0.53 3.27 10.38
CA ASP A 125 -0.67 4.68 10.79
C ASP A 125 -1.80 5.43 10.06
N GLU A 126 -2.42 4.81 9.05
CA GLU A 126 -3.56 5.34 8.30
C GLU A 126 -4.91 4.88 8.86
N ILE A 127 -4.93 4.10 9.95
CA ILE A 127 -6.15 3.57 10.57
C ILE A 127 -6.11 3.68 12.10
N THR A 128 -7.28 3.68 12.73
CA THR A 128 -7.43 3.65 14.19
C THR A 128 -8.58 2.74 14.63
N ASN A 129 -8.65 2.40 15.92
CA ASN A 129 -9.81 1.71 16.48
C ASN A 129 -11.09 2.53 16.27
N GLN A 130 -12.20 1.85 15.97
CA GLN A 130 -13.52 2.42 16.10
C GLN A 130 -13.85 2.53 17.60
N THR A 131 -13.94 3.76 18.12
CA THR A 131 -14.36 4.04 19.50
C THR A 131 -15.85 3.89 19.69
#